data_AF-A0A2K3YWD2-F1
#
_entry.id   AF-A0A2K3YWD2-F1
#
_cell.length_a   1.000
_cell.length_b   1.000
_cell.length_c   1.000
_cell.angle_alpha   90.00
_cell.angle_beta   90.00
_cell.angle_gamma   90.00
#
_symmetry.space_group_name_H-M   'P 1'
#
loop_
_entity.id
_entity.type
_entity.pdbx_description
1 polymer ?
#
loop_
_entity_poly.entity_id
_entity_poly.type
_entity_poly.pdbx_seq_one_letter_code
_entity_poly.pdbx_strand_id
1 'polypeptide(L)'
;MKIEVVDNVILSYAIVGDVDNSIEVDDELLPADFIESFEPKKFKYENEQVIINDEFDEYDYYSDDMAFYKVPDNDMTVGHDDELRKMFANMQVQLVQANVMIAQLSKQQASLTEQLVLINKENEMLKGEQTNENVVS
;
A
#
# COMPACT_ATOMS: atom_id res chain seq x y z
N MET A 1 -10.25 0.82 -17.94
CA MET A 1 -9.34 0.94 -16.77
C MET A 1 -7.97 0.38 -17.10
N LYS A 2 -6.92 0.73 -16.33
CA LYS A 2 -5.62 0.03 -16.41
C LYS A 2 -5.33 -0.74 -15.13
N ILE A 3 -4.77 -1.95 -15.25
CA ILE A 3 -4.41 -2.80 -14.11
C ILE A 3 -2.97 -3.29 -14.24
N GLU A 4 -2.24 -3.34 -13.13
CA GLU A 4 -0.93 -3.99 -13.06
C GLU A 4 -1.11 -5.45 -12.65
N VAL A 5 -0.56 -6.37 -13.45
CA VAL A 5 -0.70 -7.82 -13.25
C VAL A 5 0.67 -8.47 -13.16
N VAL A 6 0.90 -9.25 -12.10
CA VAL A 6 2.10 -10.05 -11.87
C VAL A 6 1.68 -11.46 -11.49
N ASP A 7 2.19 -12.47 -12.18
CA ASP A 7 1.81 -13.89 -11.97
C ASP A 7 0.28 -14.12 -11.97
N ASN A 8 -0.42 -13.46 -12.91
CA ASN A 8 -1.88 -13.42 -13.06
C ASN A 8 -2.63 -12.70 -11.93
N VAL A 9 -1.93 -12.13 -10.96
CA VAL A 9 -2.52 -11.48 -9.80
C VAL A 9 -2.47 -9.96 -9.98
N ILE A 10 -3.56 -9.27 -9.64
CA ILE A 10 -3.67 -7.82 -9.80
C ILE A 10 -3.08 -7.14 -8.57
N LEU A 11 -2.10 -6.27 -8.78
CA LEU A 11 -1.42 -5.54 -7.71
C LEU A 11 -1.91 -4.10 -7.56
N SER A 12 -2.29 -3.46 -8.66
CA SER A 12 -2.71 -2.07 -8.65
C SER A 12 -3.62 -1.76 -9.85
N TYR A 13 -4.30 -0.61 -9.82
CA TYR A 13 -5.11 -0.13 -10.93
C TYR A 13 -5.12 1.40 -11.02
N ALA A 14 -5.43 1.92 -12.22
CA ALA A 14 -5.72 3.32 -12.46
C ALA A 14 -7.03 3.47 -13.24
N ILE A 15 -7.95 4.26 -12.68
CA ILE A 15 -9.16 4.72 -13.39
C ILE A 15 -8.77 5.82 -14.38
N VAL A 16 -7.89 6.72 -13.95
CA VAL A 16 -7.39 7.84 -14.76
C VAL A 16 -5.88 7.86 -14.67
N GLY A 17 -5.21 7.94 -15.81
CA GLY A 17 -3.75 7.93 -15.89
C GLY A 17 -3.20 6.54 -16.24
N ASP A 18 -1.99 6.27 -15.77
CA ASP A 18 -1.27 5.03 -16.07
C ASP A 18 -0.67 4.43 -14.81
N VAL A 19 -0.46 3.12 -14.84
CA VAL A 19 0.34 2.40 -13.83
C VAL A 19 1.46 1.67 -14.55
N ASP A 20 2.63 1.61 -13.93
CA ASP A 20 3.79 0.98 -14.53
C ASP A 20 3.51 -0.50 -14.83
N ASN A 21 3.89 -0.95 -16.02
CA ASN A 21 3.61 -2.31 -16.54
C ASN A 21 2.13 -2.71 -16.55
N SER A 22 1.21 -1.74 -16.66
CA SER A 22 -0.21 -2.03 -16.69
C SER A 22 -0.72 -2.48 -18.07
N ILE A 23 -1.85 -3.20 -18.03
CA ILE A 23 -2.66 -3.57 -19.19
C ILE A 23 -4.00 -2.84 -19.14
N GLU A 24 -4.56 -2.54 -20.31
CA GLU A 24 -5.88 -1.94 -20.43
C GLU A 24 -6.96 -3.02 -20.39
N VAL A 25 -7.98 -2.82 -19.56
CA VAL A 25 -9.10 -3.73 -19.37
C VAL A 25 -10.41 -2.94 -19.47
N ASP A 26 -11.41 -3.56 -20.10
CA ASP A 26 -12.75 -3.01 -20.21
C ASP A 26 -13.44 -3.04 -18.84
N ASP A 27 -14.03 -1.91 -18.46
CA ASP A 27 -14.73 -1.75 -17.20
C ASP A 27 -15.96 -2.67 -17.12
N GLU A 28 -16.53 -3.09 -18.26
CA GLU A 28 -17.65 -4.05 -18.32
C GLU A 28 -17.25 -5.48 -17.91
N LEU A 29 -15.95 -5.79 -17.91
CA LEU A 29 -15.40 -7.11 -17.57
C LEU A 29 -14.94 -7.18 -16.11
N LEU A 30 -15.16 -6.12 -15.32
CA LEU A 30 -14.82 -6.06 -13.91
C LEU A 30 -16.00 -6.50 -13.04
N PRO A 31 -15.73 -7.19 -11.91
CA PRO A 31 -16.72 -7.35 -10.85
C PRO A 31 -17.28 -6.00 -10.41
N ALA A 32 -18.59 -5.94 -10.13
CA ALA A 32 -19.27 -4.68 -9.78
C ALA A 32 -18.70 -4.01 -8.53
N ASP A 33 -18.16 -4.80 -7.61
CA ASP A 33 -17.54 -4.37 -6.35
C ASP A 33 -16.01 -4.23 -6.45
N PHE A 34 -15.42 -4.36 -7.64
CA PHE A 34 -13.97 -4.36 -7.83
C PHE A 34 -13.31 -3.13 -7.21
N ILE A 35 -13.80 -1.93 -7.54
CA ILE A 35 -13.20 -0.66 -7.05
C ILE A 35 -13.34 -0.52 -5.53
N GLU A 36 -14.52 -0.83 -4.98
CA GLU A 36 -14.82 -0.66 -3.55
C GLU A 36 -14.08 -1.68 -2.67
N SER A 37 -13.89 -2.89 -3.20
CA SER A 37 -13.29 -4.01 -2.49
C SER A 37 -11.84 -4.28 -2.88
N PHE A 38 -11.24 -3.44 -3.74
CA PHE A 38 -9.90 -3.65 -4.26
C PHE A 38 -8.87 -3.72 -3.13
N GLU A 39 -8.18 -4.84 -3.08
CA GLU A 39 -6.94 -5.01 -2.32
C GLU A 39 -5.94 -5.70 -3.25
N PRO A 40 -4.64 -5.34 -3.18
CA PRO A 40 -3.65 -6.00 -4.00
C PRO A 40 -3.63 -7.51 -3.67
N LYS A 41 -3.47 -8.32 -4.71
CA LYS A 41 -3.57 -9.78 -4.69
C LYS A 41 -4.97 -10.40 -4.55
N LYS A 42 -6.01 -9.62 -4.25
CA LYS A 42 -7.39 -10.12 -4.08
C LYS A 42 -8.07 -10.54 -5.36
N PHE A 43 -7.66 -9.95 -6.47
CA PHE A 43 -8.20 -10.22 -7.79
C PHE A 43 -7.11 -10.80 -8.69
N LYS A 44 -7.50 -11.68 -9.60
CA LYS A 44 -6.65 -12.24 -10.65
C LYS A 44 -7.22 -11.95 -12.03
N TYR A 45 -6.33 -11.84 -13.00
CA TYR A 45 -6.66 -11.67 -14.41
C TYR A 45 -6.39 -12.99 -15.15
N GLU A 46 -7.46 -13.66 -15.56
CA GLU A 46 -7.39 -14.98 -16.19
C GLU A 46 -8.46 -15.08 -17.29
N ASN A 47 -8.10 -15.64 -18.46
CA ASN A 47 -9.00 -15.76 -19.60
C ASN A 47 -9.69 -14.44 -20.00
N GLU A 48 -8.91 -13.35 -20.00
CA GLU A 48 -9.38 -11.99 -20.33
C GLU A 48 -10.43 -11.41 -19.36
N GLN A 49 -10.59 -12.01 -18.17
CA GLN A 49 -11.56 -11.57 -17.16
C GLN A 49 -10.89 -11.35 -15.81
N VAL A 50 -11.46 -10.42 -15.03
CA VAL A 50 -11.07 -10.19 -13.64
C VAL A 50 -11.98 -11.01 -12.73
N ILE A 51 -11.37 -11.91 -11.96
CA ILE A 51 -12.07 -12.79 -11.01
C ILE A 51 -11.39 -12.73 -9.64
N ILE A 52 -12.11 -13.15 -8.60
CA ILE A 52 -11.55 -13.21 -7.25
C ILE A 52 -10.45 -14.28 -7.21
N ASN A 53 -9.36 -13.95 -6.53
CA ASN A 53 -8.29 -14.89 -6.25
C ASN A 53 -8.65 -15.70 -5.00
N ASP A 54 -9.02 -16.97 -5.17
CA ASP A 54 -9.34 -17.87 -4.05
C ASP A 54 -8.13 -18.16 -3.15
N GLU A 55 -6.91 -17.91 -3.63
CA GLU A 55 -5.66 -18.01 -2.85
C GLU A 55 -5.34 -16.72 -2.08
N PHE A 56 -6.20 -15.69 -2.18
CA PHE A 56 -6.05 -14.49 -1.39
C PHE A 56 -6.32 -14.78 0.08
N ASP A 57 -5.24 -14.94 0.84
CA ASP A 57 -5.30 -14.85 2.29
C ASP A 57 -5.07 -13.39 2.68
N GLU A 58 -6.12 -12.76 3.20
CA GLU A 58 -6.10 -11.40 3.74
C GLU A 58 -4.97 -11.26 4.78
N TYR A 59 -4.62 -12.34 5.50
CA TYR A 59 -3.51 -12.34 6.45
C TYR A 59 -2.13 -12.41 5.80
N ASP A 60 -1.97 -13.02 4.62
CA ASP A 60 -0.66 -13.12 3.95
C ASP A 60 -0.26 -11.83 3.23
N TYR A 61 -1.21 -11.04 2.75
CA TYR A 61 -0.91 -9.75 2.14
C TYR A 61 -0.26 -8.78 3.15
N TYR A 62 -0.64 -8.88 4.43
CA TYR A 62 0.02 -8.16 5.53
C TYR A 62 1.20 -8.93 6.15
N SER A 63 1.46 -10.19 5.74
CA SER A 63 2.55 -11.03 6.26
C SER A 63 3.82 -10.97 5.40
N ASP A 64 3.70 -10.76 4.08
CA ASP A 64 4.83 -10.80 3.14
C ASP A 64 5.80 -9.61 3.30
N ASP A 65 5.27 -8.45 3.71
CA ASP A 65 6.08 -7.31 4.21
C ASP A 65 6.51 -7.48 5.69
N MET A 66 6.09 -8.55 6.35
CA MET A 66 6.35 -8.89 7.76
C MET A 66 7.16 -10.21 7.91
N ALA A 67 8.11 -10.48 7.00
CA ALA A 67 9.06 -11.61 7.09
C ALA A 67 10.00 -11.60 8.34
N PHE A 68 9.73 -10.75 9.32
CA PHE A 68 10.28 -10.81 10.66
C PHE A 68 9.05 -10.74 11.56
N TYR A 69 8.51 -11.83 12.08
CA TYR A 69 8.89 -12.33 13.40
C TYR A 69 8.36 -13.77 13.55
N LYS A 70 9.27 -14.74 13.65
CA LYS A 70 8.96 -16.06 14.21
C LYS A 70 8.39 -15.87 15.61
N VAL A 71 7.16 -16.34 15.84
CA VAL A 71 6.67 -16.62 17.18
C VAL A 71 7.62 -17.63 17.82
N PRO A 72 8.10 -17.43 19.06
CA PRO A 72 8.93 -18.43 19.72
C PRO A 72 8.11 -19.71 19.94
N ASP A 73 8.63 -20.85 19.48
CA ASP A 73 8.09 -22.17 19.82
C ASP A 73 8.10 -22.34 21.34
N ASN A 74 6.93 -22.16 21.98
CA ASN A 74 6.75 -22.48 23.38
C ASN A 74 5.97 -23.79 23.51
N ASP A 75 6.77 -24.82 23.77
CA ASP A 75 6.45 -26.20 24.09
C ASP A 75 5.34 -26.37 25.16
N MET A 76 4.53 -27.40 24.95
CA MET A 76 3.54 -28.10 25.79
C MET A 76 2.91 -27.38 27.01
N THR A 77 1.59 -27.15 26.97
CA THR A 77 0.60 -27.72 27.93
C THR A 77 -0.84 -27.48 27.43
N VAL A 78 -1.62 -28.56 27.29
CA VAL A 78 -3.01 -28.56 26.85
C VAL A 78 -3.95 -28.13 27.99
N GLY A 79 -4.78 -27.10 27.77
CA GLY A 79 -5.97 -26.84 28.60
C GLY A 79 -6.42 -25.37 28.65
N HIS A 80 -7.60 -25.07 28.07
CA HIS A 80 -8.44 -23.86 28.19
C HIS A 80 -7.84 -22.46 27.95
N ASP A 81 -6.52 -22.29 27.93
CA ASP A 81 -5.83 -21.00 27.76
C ASP A 81 -5.56 -20.62 26.29
N ASP A 82 -5.98 -21.44 25.33
CA ASP A 82 -5.71 -21.21 23.91
C ASP A 82 -6.38 -19.94 23.37
N GLU A 83 -7.57 -19.60 23.87
CA GLU A 83 -8.29 -18.42 23.43
C GLU A 83 -7.67 -17.13 23.99
N LEU A 84 -7.29 -17.14 25.27
CA LEU A 84 -6.52 -16.05 25.87
C LEU A 84 -5.14 -15.91 25.21
N ARG A 85 -4.48 -17.02 24.90
CA ARG A 85 -3.20 -17.02 24.19
C ARG A 85 -3.33 -16.45 22.78
N LYS A 86 -4.39 -16.81 22.04
CA LYS A 86 -4.71 -16.20 20.75
C LYS A 86 -4.97 -14.70 20.91
N MET A 87 -5.71 -14.27 21.94
CA MET A 87 -5.92 -12.85 22.21
C MET A 87 -4.60 -12.11 22.50
N PHE A 88 -3.70 -12.70 23.29
CA PHE A 88 -2.38 -12.11 23.57
C PHE A 88 -1.49 -12.06 22.34
N ALA A 89 -1.50 -13.11 21.51
CA ALA A 89 -0.77 -13.11 20.24
C ALA A 89 -1.33 -12.04 19.29
N ASN A 90 -2.66 -11.98 19.14
CA ASN A 90 -3.34 -10.99 18.31
C ASN A 90 -3.09 -9.56 18.80
N MET A 91 -3.09 -9.33 20.12
CA MET A 91 -2.80 -8.02 20.70
C MET A 91 -1.34 -7.60 20.45
N GLN A 92 -0.39 -8.54 20.56
CA GLN A 92 1.00 -8.27 20.23
C GLN A 92 1.17 -7.92 18.75
N VAL A 93 0.47 -8.63 17.86
CA VAL A 93 0.43 -8.31 16.42
C VAL A 93 -0.11 -6.90 16.21
N GLN A 94 -1.23 -6.54 16.83
CA GLN A 94 -1.83 -5.20 16.71
C GLN A 94 -0.90 -4.09 17.20
N LEU A 95 -0.17 -4.30 18.31
CA LEU A 95 0.80 -3.31 18.82
C LEU A 95 1.97 -3.10 17.87
N VAL A 96 2.49 -4.17 17.27
CA VAL A 96 3.56 -4.09 16.27
C VAL A 96 3.06 -3.38 15.01
N GLN A 97 1.86 -3.72 14.53
CA GLN A 97 1.21 -3.06 13.40
C GLN A 97 1.06 -1.55 13.62
N ALA A 98 0.59 -1.15 14.82
CA ALA A 98 0.46 0.26 15.18
C ALA A 98 1.82 0.99 15.11
N ASN A 99 2.90 0.37 15.61
CA ASN A 99 4.24 0.95 15.57
C ASN A 99 4.79 1.09 14.15
N VAL A 100 4.53 0.12 13.27
CA VAL A 100 4.92 0.19 11.85
C VAL A 100 4.18 1.31 11.14
N MET A 101 2.87 1.43 11.35
CA MET A 101 2.07 2.53 10.80
C MET A 101 2.60 3.89 11.27
N ILE A 102 2.96 4.02 12.55
CA ILE A 102 3.56 5.25 13.10
C ILE A 102 4.89 5.56 12.40
N ALA A 103 5.75 4.55 12.18
CA ALA A 103 7.03 4.75 11.50
C ALA A 103 6.83 5.17 10.03
N GLN A 104 5.87 4.57 9.33
CA GLN A 104 5.53 4.95 7.95
C GLN A 104 4.98 6.38 7.87
N LEU A 105 4.05 6.75 8.75
CA LEU A 105 3.54 8.11 8.85
C LEU A 105 4.66 9.12 9.15
N SER A 106 5.59 8.75 10.04
CA SER A 106 6.75 9.60 10.35
C SER A 106 7.64 9.81 9.12
N LYS A 107 7.86 8.76 8.32
CA LYS A 107 8.63 8.84 7.07
C LYS A 107 7.92 9.69 6.02
N GLN A 108 6.60 9.55 5.88
CA GLN A 108 5.80 10.38 4.98
C GLN A 108 5.84 11.85 5.41
N GLN A 109 5.71 12.13 6.70
CA GLN A 109 5.82 13.50 7.23
C GLN A 109 7.19 14.12 6.95
N ALA A 110 8.29 13.36 7.10
CA ALA A 110 9.63 13.85 6.77
C ALA A 110 9.76 14.19 5.28
N SER A 111 9.30 13.31 4.37
CA SER A 111 9.36 13.56 2.92
C SER A 111 8.51 14.76 2.49
N LEU A 112 7.29 14.89 3.02
CA LEU A 112 6.43 16.06 2.74
C LEU A 112 7.09 17.35 3.23
N THR A 113 7.74 17.32 4.40
CA THR A 113 8.47 18.47 4.94
C THR A 113 9.63 18.86 4.02
N GLU A 114 10.40 17.89 3.51
CA GLU A 114 11.46 18.15 2.54
C GLU A 114 10.91 18.76 1.25
N GLN A 115 9.82 18.21 0.71
CA GLN A 115 9.17 18.75 -0.48
C GLN A 115 8.69 20.20 -0.26
N LEU A 116 8.09 20.50 0.89
CA LEU A 116 7.69 21.87 1.24
C LEU A 116 8.89 22.83 1.30
N VAL A 117 10.02 22.39 1.86
CA VAL A 117 11.25 23.21 1.89
C VAL A 117 11.77 23.46 0.47
N LEU A 118 11.77 22.46 -0.40
CA LEU A 118 12.18 22.60 -1.80
C LEU A 118 11.28 23.58 -2.56
N ILE A 119 9.96 23.42 -2.43
CA ILE A 119 8.96 24.31 -3.05
C ILE A 119 9.13 25.75 -2.56
N ASN A 120 9.39 25.96 -1.26
CA ASN A 120 9.64 27.30 -0.73
C ASN A 120 10.91 27.92 -1.33
N LYS A 121 12.00 27.16 -1.45
CA LYS A 121 13.23 27.64 -2.10
C LYS A 121 13.01 27.97 -3.58
N GLU A 122 12.27 27.14 -4.31
CA GLU A 122 11.94 27.39 -5.71
C GLU A 122 11.11 28.68 -5.87
N ASN A 123 10.11 28.88 -5.01
CA ASN A 123 9.34 30.12 -4.98
C ASN A 123 10.19 31.36 -4.65
N GLU A 124 11.18 31.24 -3.76
CA GLU A 124 12.13 32.34 -3.47
C GLU A 124 13.02 32.66 -4.67
N MET A 125 13.53 31.65 -5.38
CA MET A 125 14.32 31.84 -6.60
C MET A 125 13.51 32.51 -7.71
N LEU A 126 12.28 32.04 -7.97
CA LEU A 126 11.38 32.63 -8.97
C LEU A 126 10.99 34.07 -8.63
N LYS A 127 10.79 34.39 -7.34
CA LYS A 127 10.55 35.78 -6.90
C LYS A 127 11.80 36.66 -7.05
N GLY A 128 12.99 36.11 -6.86
CA GLY A 128 14.26 36.81 -7.08
C GLY A 128 14.55 37.09 -8.55
N GLU A 129 14.24 36.16 -9.45
CA GLU A 129 14.41 36.32 -10.91
C GLU A 129 13.46 37.40 -11.47
N GLN A 130 12.20 37.43 -11.02
CA GLN A 130 11.23 38.47 -11.40
C GLN A 130 11.65 39.89 -10.98
N THR A 131 12.49 40.04 -9.94
CA THR A 131 13.01 41.35 -9.53
C THR A 131 14.20 41.84 -10.36
N ASN A 132 14.91 40.95 -11.06
CA ASN A 132 16.07 41.31 -11.88
C ASN A 132 15.72 41.62 -13.35
N GLU A 133 14.61 41.09 -13.88
CA GLU A 133 14.16 41.42 -15.24
C GLU A 133 13.47 42.79 -15.36
N ASN A 134 13.11 43.43 -14.23
CA ASN A 134 12.49 44.77 -14.20
C ASN A 134 13.47 45.91 -13.88
N VAL A 135 14.79 45.67 -13.97
CA VAL A 135 15.83 46.70 -13.79
C VAL A 135 16.78 46.73 -15.00
N VAL A 136 16.26 46.88 -16.22
CA VAL A 136 17.06 47.40 -17.35
C VAL A 136 16.23 48.38 -18.18
N SER A 137 16.62 49.65 -18.04
CA SER A 137 16.44 50.84 -18.92
C SER A 137 15.04 51.32 -19.31
#